data_AF-M8BNB3-F1
#
_entry.id   AF-M8BNB3-F1
#
_cell.length_a   1.000
_cell.length_b   1.000
_cell.length_c   1.000
_cell.angle_alpha   90.00
_cell.angle_beta   90.00
_cell.angle_gamma   90.00
#
_symmetry.space_group_name_H-M   'P 1'
#
loop_
_entity.id
_entity.type
_entity.pdbx_description
1 polymer ?
#
loop_
_entity_poly.entity_id
_entity_poly.type
_entity_poly.pdbx_seq_one_letter_code
_entity_poly.pdbx_strand_id
1 'polypeptide(L)'
;MVWTLAGYGERLGEVGGFVFHRFPTVERLARVSEQELREAGFGYRAKYVVGTAKELMAKPGGGAKWLALLRDRELLEVIEGLCTLPGVGPKVAACIALFSLDKNQAIPVDTHVWKVATQYMLPELAGKSLTPKLSIVVADAFVAKFGEYAGWAQNVLFIGQLPAKKLVATEVTSETAKPTKRKRATKMVEIQA
;
A
#
# COMPACT_ATOMS: atom_id res chain seq x y z
N MET A 1 -9.22 -4.79 4.66
CA MET A 1 -7.79 -4.75 5.04
C MET A 1 -7.34 -3.36 5.45
N VAL A 2 -7.07 -2.39 4.57
CA VAL A 2 -6.56 -1.06 5.02
C VAL A 2 -7.55 -0.34 5.94
N TRP A 3 -8.84 -0.35 5.61
CA TRP A 3 -9.92 0.17 6.48
C TRP A 3 -9.97 -0.53 7.83
N THR A 4 -9.71 -1.84 7.85
CA THR A 4 -9.61 -2.65 9.08
C THR A 4 -8.44 -2.16 9.93
N LEU A 5 -7.27 -1.91 9.34
CA LEU A 5 -6.13 -1.34 10.09
C LEU A 5 -6.45 0.05 10.62
N ALA A 6 -7.09 0.90 9.81
CA ALA A 6 -7.48 2.24 10.24
C ALA A 6 -8.37 2.20 11.49
N GLY A 7 -9.24 1.20 11.64
CA GLY A 7 -10.08 1.02 12.83
C GLY A 7 -9.33 0.81 14.15
N TYR A 8 -8.03 0.47 14.13
CA TYR A 8 -7.21 0.44 15.35
C TYR A 8 -6.71 1.82 15.77
N GLY A 9 -6.83 2.83 14.91
CA GLY A 9 -6.40 4.19 15.18
C GLY A 9 -7.48 5.05 15.84
N GLU A 10 -7.16 6.32 16.03
CA GLU A 10 -8.06 7.30 16.66
C GLU A 10 -9.24 7.63 15.75
N ARG A 11 -10.47 7.61 16.28
CA ARG A 11 -11.67 8.03 15.54
C ARG A 11 -11.62 9.54 15.30
N LEU A 12 -11.71 9.95 14.04
CA LEU A 12 -11.72 11.36 13.62
C LEU A 12 -13.14 11.92 13.49
N GLY A 13 -14.12 11.10 13.08
CA GLY A 13 -15.49 11.57 12.90
C GLY A 13 -16.29 10.70 11.94
N GLU A 14 -17.47 11.19 11.55
CA GLU A 14 -18.36 10.51 10.60
C GLU A 14 -18.82 11.48 9.52
N VAL A 15 -18.76 11.06 8.26
CA VAL A 15 -19.23 11.83 7.10
C VAL A 15 -19.99 10.88 6.17
N GLY A 16 -21.25 11.18 5.88
CA GLY A 16 -22.07 10.38 4.96
C GLY A 16 -22.26 8.91 5.40
N GLY A 17 -22.32 8.64 6.71
CA GLY A 17 -22.43 7.29 7.26
C GLY A 17 -21.12 6.49 7.30
N PHE A 18 -19.99 7.09 6.92
CA PHE A 18 -18.66 6.48 7.00
C PHE A 18 -17.88 7.01 8.21
N VAL A 19 -17.33 6.11 9.02
CA VAL A 19 -16.59 6.45 10.25
C VAL A 19 -15.08 6.52 10.01
N PHE A 20 -14.53 7.72 9.93
CA PHE A 20 -13.12 7.92 9.62
C PHE A 20 -12.25 7.77 10.88
N HIS A 21 -11.10 7.13 10.68
CA HIS A 21 -10.08 6.96 11.70
C HIS A 21 -8.74 7.45 11.15
N ARG A 22 -7.91 8.02 12.02
CA ARG A 22 -6.48 8.24 11.73
C ARG A 22 -5.82 6.89 11.56
N PHE A 23 -4.89 6.76 10.61
CA PHE A 23 -4.12 5.51 10.51
C PHE A 23 -3.35 5.26 11.81
N PRO A 24 -3.35 4.03 12.36
CA PRO A 24 -2.74 3.74 13.66
C PRO A 24 -1.24 4.01 13.65
N THR A 25 -0.72 4.45 14.80
CA THR A 25 0.73 4.58 15.00
C THR A 25 1.41 3.22 15.06
N VAL A 26 2.74 3.21 14.93
CA VAL A 26 3.55 1.98 15.03
C VAL A 26 3.36 1.32 16.40
N GLU A 27 3.32 2.11 17.47
CA GLU A 27 3.11 1.64 18.85
C GLU A 27 1.75 0.95 18.99
N ARG A 28 0.72 1.49 18.34
CA ARG A 28 -0.63 0.90 18.36
C ARG A 28 -0.67 -0.40 17.58
N LEU A 29 -0.07 -0.44 16.39
CA LEU A 29 0.01 -1.64 15.57
C LEU A 29 0.84 -2.75 16.22
N ALA A 30 1.90 -2.40 16.96
CA ALA A 30 2.74 -3.38 17.66
C ALA A 30 2.01 -4.13 18.78
N ARG A 31 0.88 -3.61 19.26
CA ARG A 31 0.00 -4.26 20.26
C ARG A 31 -1.05 -5.18 19.64
N VAL A 32 -1.30 -5.08 18.34
CA VAL A 32 -2.24 -5.95 17.63
C VAL A 32 -1.61 -7.33 17.44
N SER A 33 -2.35 -8.38 17.78
CA SER A 33 -1.88 -9.76 17.62
C SER A 33 -1.99 -10.23 16.17
N GLU A 34 -1.16 -11.21 15.81
CA GLU A 34 -1.26 -11.84 14.48
C GLU A 34 -2.62 -12.55 14.30
N GLN A 35 -3.16 -13.13 15.37
CA GLN A 35 -4.44 -13.84 15.36
C GLN A 35 -5.59 -12.90 15.00
N GLU A 36 -5.67 -11.72 15.63
CA GLU A 36 -6.68 -10.71 15.31
C GLU A 36 -6.65 -10.31 13.82
N LEU A 37 -5.46 -10.11 13.25
CA LEU A 37 -5.34 -9.77 11.83
C LEU A 37 -5.68 -10.96 10.92
N ARG A 38 -5.39 -12.20 11.32
CA ARG A 38 -5.79 -13.40 10.58
C ARG A 38 -7.31 -13.53 10.52
N GLU A 39 -7.98 -13.37 11.66
CA GLU A 39 -9.44 -13.36 11.77
C GLU A 39 -10.05 -12.23 10.94
N ALA A 40 -9.36 -11.10 10.82
CA ALA A 40 -9.76 -9.99 9.97
C ALA A 40 -9.38 -10.14 8.48
N GLY A 41 -8.92 -11.32 8.05
CA GLY A 41 -8.74 -11.68 6.64
C GLY A 41 -7.39 -11.30 6.02
N PHE A 42 -6.36 -10.99 6.82
CA PHE A 42 -5.02 -10.65 6.30
C PHE A 42 -4.26 -11.89 5.80
N GLY A 43 -4.68 -13.09 6.19
CA GLY A 43 -4.00 -14.34 5.87
C GLY A 43 -2.53 -14.31 6.29
N TYR A 44 -1.64 -14.79 5.41
CA TYR A 44 -0.20 -14.81 5.69
C TYR A 44 0.43 -13.43 5.88
N ARG A 45 -0.23 -12.33 5.47
CA ARG A 45 0.29 -10.97 5.64
C ARG A 45 0.13 -10.46 7.06
N ALA A 46 -0.71 -11.10 7.89
CA ALA A 46 -0.86 -10.76 9.30
C ALA A 46 0.50 -10.74 10.03
N LYS A 47 1.32 -11.78 9.82
CA LYS A 47 2.66 -11.88 10.40
C LYS A 47 3.61 -10.76 9.96
N TYR A 48 3.44 -10.25 8.73
CA TYR A 48 4.26 -9.16 8.20
C TYR A 48 3.91 -7.82 8.82
N VAL A 49 2.62 -7.53 8.99
CA VAL A 49 2.15 -6.29 9.63
C VAL A 49 2.64 -6.23 11.08
N VAL A 50 2.40 -7.30 11.84
CA VAL A 50 2.83 -7.37 13.26
C VAL A 50 4.36 -7.38 13.37
N GLY A 51 5.04 -8.17 12.53
CA GLY A 51 6.50 -8.24 12.52
C GLY A 51 7.15 -6.89 12.18
N THR A 52 6.63 -6.20 11.16
CA THR A 52 7.13 -4.87 10.76
C THR A 52 6.89 -3.84 11.87
N ALA A 53 5.72 -3.83 12.51
CA ALA A 53 5.46 -2.90 13.61
C ALA A 53 6.45 -3.13 14.78
N LYS A 54 6.73 -4.39 15.13
CA LYS A 54 7.72 -4.74 16.18
C LYS A 54 9.14 -4.35 15.78
N GLU A 55 9.56 -4.63 14.55
CA GLU A 55 10.89 -4.27 14.05
C GLU A 55 11.09 -2.75 14.03
N LEU A 56 10.06 -2.00 13.63
CA LEU A 56 10.07 -0.54 13.67
C LEU A 56 10.16 0.00 15.10
N MET A 57 9.46 -0.60 16.07
CA MET A 57 9.59 -0.25 17.50
C MET A 57 11.01 -0.48 18.02
N ALA A 58 11.71 -1.49 17.51
CA ALA A 58 13.08 -1.82 17.91
C ALA A 58 14.14 -0.91 17.27
N LYS A 59 13.78 -0.08 16.26
CA LYS A 59 14.75 0.83 15.64
C LYS A 59 15.21 1.92 16.62
N PRO A 60 16.49 2.33 16.57
CA PRO A 60 17.01 3.41 17.42
C PRO A 60 16.21 4.70 17.27
N GLY A 61 15.67 5.20 18.38
CA GLY A 61 14.84 6.41 18.39
C GLY A 61 13.41 6.24 17.84
N GLY A 62 12.97 4.99 17.62
CA GLY A 62 11.62 4.64 17.21
C GLY A 62 11.40 4.61 15.70
N GLY A 63 10.38 3.87 15.29
CA GLY A 63 10.09 3.59 13.88
C GLY A 63 9.85 4.84 13.04
N ALA A 64 9.10 5.81 13.57
CA ALA A 64 8.81 7.06 12.87
C ALA A 64 10.08 7.87 12.57
N LYS A 65 11.00 7.95 13.54
CA LYS A 65 12.28 8.66 13.35
C LYS A 65 13.16 7.94 12.34
N TRP A 66 13.28 6.62 12.45
CA TRP A 66 14.07 5.83 11.50
C TRP A 66 13.54 5.96 10.07
N LEU A 67 12.22 5.88 9.87
CA LEU A 67 11.60 6.06 8.56
C LEU A 67 11.85 7.47 7.99
N ALA A 68 11.78 8.51 8.82
CA ALA A 68 12.04 9.88 8.38
C ALA A 68 13.47 10.08 7.86
N LEU A 69 14.46 9.45 8.51
CA LEU A 69 15.87 9.53 8.09
C LEU A 69 16.13 8.91 6.71
N LEU A 70 15.29 7.97 6.25
CA LEU A 70 15.45 7.36 4.93
C LEU A 70 15.21 8.35 3.79
N ARG A 71 14.47 9.44 4.02
CA ARG A 71 14.23 10.48 3.02
C ARG A 71 15.54 11.12 2.54
N ASP A 72 16.53 11.25 3.43
CA ASP A 72 17.83 11.88 3.14
C ASP A 72 18.92 10.88 2.72
N ARG A 73 18.56 9.63 2.39
CA ARG A 73 19.49 8.57 1.97
C ARG A 73 19.42 8.29 0.47
N GLU A 74 20.45 7.68 -0.08
CA GLU A 74 20.43 7.29 -1.49
C GLU A 74 19.43 6.16 -1.73
N LEU A 75 18.85 6.10 -2.94
CA LEU A 75 17.77 5.16 -3.25
C LEU A 75 18.15 3.71 -2.92
N LEU A 76 19.38 3.29 -3.24
CA LEU A 76 19.85 1.94 -2.94
C LEU A 76 19.80 1.64 -1.43
N GLU A 77 20.31 2.54 -0.60
CA GLU A 77 20.29 2.41 0.86
C GLU A 77 18.85 2.39 1.41
N VAL A 78 17.95 3.18 0.83
CA VAL A 78 16.52 3.18 1.19
C VAL A 78 15.88 1.82 0.89
N ILE A 79 16.13 1.26 -0.30
CA ILE A 79 15.59 -0.04 -0.69
C ILE A 79 16.13 -1.14 0.23
N GLU A 80 17.45 -1.18 0.46
CA GLU A 80 18.10 -2.16 1.32
C GLU A 80 17.57 -2.06 2.76
N GLY A 81 17.49 -0.84 3.32
CA GLY A 81 16.98 -0.59 4.66
C GLY A 81 15.53 -1.05 4.82
N LEU A 82 14.65 -0.72 3.88
CA LEU A 82 13.25 -1.13 3.90
C LEU A 82 13.08 -2.65 3.72
N CYS A 83 13.93 -3.29 2.92
CA CYS A 83 13.89 -4.75 2.71
C CYS A 83 14.29 -5.56 3.95
N THR A 84 14.85 -4.92 4.99
CA THR A 84 15.04 -5.56 6.30
C THR A 84 13.71 -5.82 7.03
N LEU A 85 12.63 -5.14 6.65
CA LEU A 85 11.33 -5.26 7.31
C LEU A 85 10.57 -6.52 6.83
N PRO A 86 9.92 -7.27 7.75
CA PRO A 86 9.17 -8.47 7.38
C PRO A 86 8.10 -8.24 6.30
N GLY A 87 8.21 -8.95 5.18
CA GLY A 87 7.25 -8.87 4.08
C GLY A 87 7.47 -7.70 3.12
N VAL A 88 8.53 -6.92 3.30
CA VAL A 88 8.94 -5.86 2.37
C VAL A 88 10.05 -6.41 1.47
N GLY A 89 9.71 -6.65 0.20
CA GLY A 89 10.69 -6.95 -0.84
C GLY A 89 11.00 -5.72 -1.72
N PRO A 90 11.91 -5.83 -2.70
CA PRO A 90 12.36 -4.70 -3.51
C PRO A 90 11.22 -3.89 -4.16
N LYS A 91 10.19 -4.56 -4.67
CA LYS A 91 9.01 -3.90 -5.24
C LYS A 91 8.26 -3.04 -4.21
N VAL A 92 8.05 -3.59 -3.01
CA VAL A 92 7.31 -2.89 -1.94
C VAL A 92 8.15 -1.74 -1.40
N ALA A 93 9.45 -1.95 -1.21
CA ALA A 93 10.40 -0.91 -0.84
C ALA A 93 10.41 0.23 -1.86
N ALA A 94 10.41 -0.07 -3.16
CA ALA A 94 10.34 0.93 -4.21
C ALA A 94 9.01 1.70 -4.21
N CYS A 95 7.87 1.05 -3.91
CA CYS A 95 6.60 1.75 -3.70
C CYS A 95 6.71 2.77 -2.55
N ILE A 96 7.29 2.37 -1.42
CA ILE A 96 7.47 3.26 -0.26
C ILE A 96 8.42 4.42 -0.62
N ALA A 97 9.53 4.11 -1.29
CA ALA A 97 10.52 5.09 -1.72
C ALA A 97 9.90 6.16 -2.64
N LEU A 98 9.14 5.73 -3.66
CA LEU A 98 8.48 6.61 -4.63
C LEU A 98 7.38 7.47 -4.00
N PHE A 99 6.49 6.86 -3.19
CA PHE A 99 5.27 7.54 -2.74
C PHE A 99 5.39 8.21 -1.36
N SER A 100 6.49 8.00 -0.63
CA SER A 100 6.61 8.50 0.74
C SER A 100 7.99 9.08 1.12
N LEU A 101 9.05 8.80 0.37
CA LEU A 101 10.44 9.15 0.73
C LEU A 101 11.16 9.98 -0.34
N ASP A 102 10.39 10.63 -1.23
CA ASP A 102 10.88 11.57 -2.25
C ASP A 102 11.91 10.99 -3.23
N LYS A 103 11.84 9.68 -3.48
CA LYS A 103 12.67 9.01 -4.50
C LYS A 103 11.92 8.92 -5.83
N ASN A 104 11.83 10.07 -6.53
CA ASN A 104 11.09 10.24 -7.78
C ASN A 104 11.51 9.27 -8.90
N GLN A 105 12.74 8.76 -8.84
CA GLN A 105 13.32 7.82 -9.79
C GLN A 105 13.08 6.35 -9.42
N ALA A 106 12.52 6.04 -8.24
CA ALA A 106 12.27 4.67 -7.81
C ALA A 106 11.18 4.00 -8.67
N ILE A 107 11.47 2.78 -9.17
CA ILE A 107 10.57 2.03 -10.03
C ILE A 107 10.06 0.78 -9.31
N PRO A 108 8.77 0.72 -8.92
CA PRO A 108 8.19 -0.47 -8.31
C PRO A 108 7.92 -1.57 -9.35
N VAL A 109 8.96 -2.31 -9.75
CA VAL A 109 8.85 -3.33 -10.80
C VAL A 109 7.98 -4.52 -10.34
N ASP A 110 6.78 -4.59 -10.88
CA ASP A 110 5.88 -5.74 -10.79
C ASP A 110 5.59 -6.34 -12.18
N THR A 111 4.60 -7.22 -12.26
CA THR A 111 4.21 -7.87 -13.52
C THR A 111 3.66 -6.89 -14.56
N HIS A 112 3.04 -5.78 -14.16
CA HIS A 112 2.53 -4.75 -15.06
C HIS A 112 3.68 -3.92 -15.63
N VAL A 113 4.58 -3.45 -14.75
CA VAL A 113 5.79 -2.74 -15.16
C VAL A 113 6.67 -3.61 -16.05
N TRP A 114 6.81 -4.90 -15.72
CA TRP A 114 7.49 -5.89 -16.56
C TRP A 114 6.88 -5.97 -17.96
N LYS A 115 5.54 -6.04 -18.06
CA LYS A 115 4.85 -6.07 -19.35
C LYS A 115 5.09 -4.79 -20.17
N VAL A 116 5.05 -3.61 -19.55
CA VAL A 116 5.38 -2.34 -20.23
C VAL A 116 6.82 -2.38 -20.74
N ALA A 117 7.76 -2.73 -19.87
CA ALA A 117 9.18 -2.72 -20.19
C ALA A 117 9.48 -3.67 -21.36
N THR A 118 9.03 -4.92 -21.26
CA THR A 118 9.26 -5.95 -22.30
C THR A 118 8.53 -5.67 -23.62
N GLN A 119 7.49 -4.83 -23.62
CA GLN A 119 6.80 -4.47 -24.85
C GLN A 119 7.40 -3.24 -25.54
N TYR A 120 7.86 -2.25 -24.78
CA TYR A 120 8.17 -0.92 -25.32
C TYR A 120 9.61 -0.42 -25.08
N MET A 121 10.39 -1.13 -24.26
CA MET A 121 11.71 -0.66 -23.80
C MET A 121 12.79 -1.72 -24.00
N LEU A 122 12.47 -2.98 -23.68
CA LEU A 122 13.38 -4.12 -23.67
C LEU A 122 12.73 -5.35 -24.35
N PRO A 123 12.43 -5.28 -25.67
CA PRO A 123 11.76 -6.36 -26.41
C PRO A 123 12.53 -7.70 -26.37
N GLU A 124 13.85 -7.67 -26.19
CA GLU A 124 14.71 -8.86 -26.03
C GLU A 124 14.47 -9.63 -24.72
N LEU A 125 13.70 -9.06 -23.79
CA LEU A 125 13.26 -9.72 -22.57
C LEU A 125 11.86 -10.35 -22.71
N ALA A 126 11.18 -10.18 -23.85
CA ALA A 126 9.90 -10.79 -24.11
C ALA A 126 9.98 -12.33 -23.96
N GLY A 127 9.01 -12.92 -23.27
CA GLY A 127 8.97 -14.36 -22.99
C GLY A 127 9.87 -14.84 -21.83
N LYS A 128 10.69 -13.97 -21.24
CA LYS A 128 11.46 -14.29 -20.02
C LYS A 128 10.61 -14.06 -18.77
N SER A 129 10.96 -14.77 -17.71
CA SER A 129 10.36 -14.56 -16.39
C SER A 129 11.01 -13.38 -15.65
N LEU A 130 10.21 -12.60 -14.93
CA LEU A 130 10.70 -11.55 -14.04
C LEU A 130 11.53 -12.19 -12.90
N THR A 131 12.78 -11.75 -12.77
CA THR A 131 13.70 -12.15 -11.69
C THR A 131 14.25 -10.91 -10.97
N PRO A 132 14.80 -11.04 -9.75
CA PRO A 132 15.40 -9.90 -9.04
C PRO A 132 16.50 -9.17 -9.84
N LYS A 133 17.31 -9.92 -10.61
CA LYS A 133 18.33 -9.32 -11.47
C LYS A 133 17.68 -8.53 -12.62
N LEU A 134 16.65 -9.09 -13.25
CA LEU A 134 15.97 -8.43 -14.35
C LEU A 134 15.10 -7.25 -13.89
N SER A 135 14.63 -7.22 -12.63
CA SER A 135 13.94 -6.04 -12.10
C SER A 135 14.85 -4.82 -12.02
N ILE A 136 16.15 -5.00 -11.75
CA ILE A 136 17.12 -3.89 -11.74
C ILE A 136 17.28 -3.35 -13.16
N VAL A 137 17.50 -4.23 -14.14
CA VAL A 137 17.61 -3.85 -15.57
C VAL A 137 16.37 -3.09 -16.05
N VAL A 138 15.18 -3.54 -15.65
CA VAL A 138 13.93 -2.83 -15.98
C VAL A 138 13.89 -1.46 -15.33
N ALA A 139 14.20 -1.34 -14.04
CA ALA A 139 14.22 -0.05 -13.35
C ALA A 139 15.20 0.93 -14.03
N ASP A 140 16.41 0.47 -14.37
CA ASP A 140 17.42 1.27 -15.06
C ASP A 140 16.94 1.73 -16.43
N ALA A 141 16.22 0.89 -17.19
CA ALA A 141 15.65 1.29 -18.47
C ALA A 141 14.60 2.41 -18.33
N PHE A 142 13.77 2.37 -17.28
CA PHE A 142 12.84 3.47 -16.99
C PHE A 142 13.56 4.76 -16.61
N VAL A 143 14.58 4.68 -15.74
CA VAL A 143 15.38 5.84 -15.34
C VAL A 143 16.14 6.43 -16.53
N ALA A 144 16.74 5.60 -17.38
CA ALA A 144 17.42 6.04 -18.59
C ALA A 144 16.49 6.77 -19.57
N LYS A 145 15.20 6.35 -19.64
CA LYS A 145 14.23 6.96 -20.55
C LYS A 145 13.57 8.23 -19.99
N PHE A 146 13.27 8.26 -18.70
CA PHE A 146 12.42 9.29 -18.09
C PHE A 146 13.14 10.16 -17.06
N GLY A 147 14.40 9.86 -16.76
CA GLY A 147 15.25 10.66 -15.87
C GLY A 147 14.80 10.66 -14.41
N GLU A 148 14.97 11.80 -13.76
CA GLU A 148 14.72 11.99 -12.32
C GLU A 148 13.29 11.63 -11.89
N TYR A 149 12.30 11.80 -12.77
CA TYR A 149 10.88 11.56 -12.49
C TYR A 149 10.36 10.24 -13.07
N ALA A 150 11.26 9.28 -13.31
CA ALA A 150 10.89 8.01 -13.94
C ALA A 150 9.81 7.21 -13.20
N GLY A 151 9.76 7.26 -11.86
CA GLY A 151 8.71 6.62 -11.08
C GLY A 151 7.34 7.25 -11.31
N TRP A 152 7.28 8.58 -11.47
CA TRP A 152 6.04 9.28 -11.82
C TRP A 152 5.59 8.98 -13.25
N ALA A 153 6.52 8.95 -14.21
CA ALA A 153 6.22 8.55 -15.58
C ALA A 153 5.70 7.10 -15.65
N GLN A 154 6.32 6.18 -14.90
CA GLN A 154 5.85 4.81 -14.76
C GLN A 154 4.44 4.74 -14.19
N ASN A 155 4.10 5.57 -13.20
CA ASN A 155 2.76 5.60 -12.61
C ASN A 155 1.69 6.02 -13.63
N VAL A 156 1.98 6.99 -14.51
CA VAL A 156 1.08 7.37 -15.62
C VAL A 156 0.84 6.18 -16.56
N LEU A 157 1.91 5.46 -16.93
CA LEU A 157 1.81 4.28 -17.78
C LEU A 157 0.99 3.16 -17.12
N PHE A 158 1.16 2.96 -15.81
CA PHE A 158 0.37 2.01 -15.03
C PHE A 158 -1.12 2.37 -15.01
N ILE A 159 -1.46 3.63 -14.74
CA ILE A 159 -2.85 4.11 -14.75
C ILE A 159 -3.48 3.88 -16.12
N GLY A 160 -2.75 4.15 -17.20
CA GLY A 160 -3.21 3.89 -18.58
C GLY A 160 -3.49 2.42 -18.90
N GLN A 161 -2.95 1.48 -18.12
CA GLN A 161 -3.23 0.04 -18.27
C GLN A 161 -4.42 -0.45 -17.44
N LEU A 162 -4.87 0.33 -16.45
CA LEU A 162 -6.02 -0.05 -15.67
C LEU A 162 -7.24 -0.07 -16.60
N PRO A 163 -8.11 -1.10 -16.52
CA PRO A 163 -9.36 -1.07 -17.24
C PRO A 163 -10.08 0.24 -16.93
N ALA A 164 -10.64 0.91 -17.94
CA ALA A 164 -11.47 2.08 -17.74
C ALA A 164 -12.69 1.69 -16.90
N LYS A 165 -12.54 1.73 -15.57
CA LYS A 165 -13.69 1.72 -14.67
C LYS A 165 -14.38 3.04 -14.96
N LYS A 166 -15.55 2.97 -15.62
CA LYS A 166 -16.49 4.09 -15.64
C LYS A 166 -16.54 4.63 -14.22
N LEU A 167 -16.03 5.83 -14.01
CA LEU A 167 -16.26 6.60 -12.81
C LEU A 167 -17.77 6.81 -12.76
N VAL A 168 -18.49 5.84 -12.20
CA VAL A 168 -19.87 6.05 -11.79
C VAL A 168 -19.73 6.96 -10.59
N ALA A 169 -19.67 8.26 -10.85
CA ALA A 169 -20.06 9.23 -9.87
C ALA A 169 -21.49 8.84 -9.51
N THR A 170 -21.67 8.15 -8.39
CA THR A 170 -22.98 7.97 -7.81
C THR A 170 -23.41 9.37 -7.41
N GLU A 171 -24.11 10.05 -8.31
CA GLU A 171 -24.84 11.25 -7.96
C GLU A 171 -25.71 10.87 -6.76
N VAL A 172 -25.40 11.47 -5.61
CA VAL A 172 -26.26 11.40 -4.44
C VAL A 172 -27.49 12.23 -4.80
N THR A 173 -28.43 11.65 -5.54
CA THR A 173 -29.73 12.26 -5.73
C THR A 173 -30.44 12.20 -4.38
N SER A 174 -30.63 13.38 -3.80
CA SER A 174 -31.49 13.60 -2.66
C SER A 174 -32.93 13.35 -3.06
N GLU A 175 -33.37 12.09 -3.10
CA GLU A 175 -34.79 11.78 -3.21
C GLU A 175 -35.41 11.72 -1.81
N THR A 176 -36.22 12.74 -1.54
CA THR A 176 -37.13 12.85 -0.41
C THR A 176 -37.97 11.58 -0.22
N ALA A 177 -37.98 11.11 1.02
CA ALA A 177 -38.63 9.89 1.48
C ALA A 177 -40.14 9.80 1.15
N LYS A 178 -40.59 8.56 0.88
CA LYS A 178 -41.91 8.05 1.33
C LYS A 178 -41.74 6.66 1.97
N PRO A 179 -42.51 6.34 3.03
CA PRO A 179 -42.23 5.19 3.88
C PRO A 179 -42.92 3.93 3.36
N THR A 180 -42.17 2.85 3.17
CA THR A 180 -42.76 1.52 2.96
C THR A 180 -42.27 0.54 4.01
N LYS A 181 -43.23 0.13 4.85
CA LYS A 181 -43.08 -0.86 5.93
C LYS A 181 -42.46 -2.14 5.39
N ARG A 182 -41.32 -2.57 5.95
CA ARG A 182 -40.89 -3.97 5.88
C ARG A 182 -40.37 -4.42 7.23
N LYS A 183 -41.11 -5.37 7.83
CA LYS A 183 -40.77 -6.04 9.09
C LYS A 183 -39.37 -6.66 8.97
N ARG A 184 -38.47 -6.34 9.89
CA ARG A 184 -37.20 -7.05 10.07
C ARG A 184 -37.19 -7.64 11.48
N ALA A 185 -37.16 -8.96 11.56
CA ALA A 185 -36.96 -9.68 12.81
C ALA A 185 -35.55 -9.39 13.32
N THR A 186 -35.47 -8.89 14.55
CA THR A 186 -34.24 -8.62 15.28
C THR A 186 -33.67 -9.93 15.83
N LYS A 187 -32.42 -10.25 15.53
CA LYS A 187 -31.59 -11.09 16.42
C LYS A 187 -30.50 -10.19 16.99
N MET A 188 -30.69 -9.79 18.24
CA MET A 188 -29.65 -9.18 19.06
C MET A 188 -28.65 -10.27 19.45
N VAL A 189 -27.37 -9.95 19.34
CA VAL A 189 -26.32 -10.63 20.10
C VAL A 189 -25.92 -9.66 21.20
N GLU A 190 -26.36 -9.96 22.42
CA GLU A 190 -25.91 -9.28 23.63
C GLU A 190 -24.45 -9.65 23.91
N ILE A 191 -23.63 -8.65 24.21
CA ILE A 191 -22.37 -8.84 24.92
C ILE A 191 -22.61 -8.24 26.30
N GLN A 192 -22.62 -9.11 27.31
CA GLN A 192 -22.78 -8.73 28.71
C GLN A 192 -21.55 -7.98 29.23
N ALA A 193 -21.83 -7.17 30.26
CA ALA A 193 -21.03 -6.14 30.91
C ALA A 193 -19.59 -6.51 31.28
#